data_AF-A0A3P1VEK4-F1
#
_entry.id   AF-A0A3P1VEK4-F1
#
_cell.length_a   1.000
_cell.length_b   1.000
_cell.length_c   1.000
_cell.angle_alpha   90.00
_cell.angle_beta   90.00
_cell.angle_gamma   90.00
#
_symmetry.space_group_name_H-M   'P 1'
#
loop_
_entity.id
_entity.type
_entity.pdbx_description
1 polymer ?
#
loop_
_entity_poly.entity_id
_entity_poly.type
_entity_poly.pdbx_seq_one_letter_code
_entity_poly.pdbx_strand_id
1 'polypeptide(L)'
;MKSNIIDGLYLLFVARQGYWDSSNKVNFKEFWKYIYSYFLISFLLLLCLPFLKDHIINFLQSHRFLSIISYEVIFLAIFYLLIPFGLAYENFYVEKSNTPDTFRLFFNVSNKQFSHLLLYKNSILMLPAMVISLFFFNPWITVLLFLMVHFLSQKFSKVLLDISAPKIHFGSDLSYILSLLDIVSFIKTVGIPIISVGVFMVLFVYQPEFLALQFTTFNQLLLSSLFLGTVFYSSKGFPYLFLSLINDLPYMKAIGLDTEQFIHSKMFFLLTINFLTGLIPLAVFLIYQQFSIFQTLCLCLGLLFSYLAMQGFQMREALFFKDKYIKNIKELEVYKFPLKHHIYTWLTRLLFAGLFLLDKYLSANFYWLISLIIIFVLLGSFVINYFSTVKQFTT
;
A
#
# COMPACT_ATOMS: atom_id res chain seq x y z
N MET A 1 -23.81 20.49 20.17
CA MET A 1 -23.25 21.39 19.13
C MET A 1 -24.18 21.36 17.93
N LYS A 2 -24.69 22.49 17.44
CA LYS A 2 -25.13 22.55 16.04
C LYS A 2 -23.85 22.38 15.23
N SER A 3 -23.58 21.18 14.71
CA SER A 3 -22.31 20.93 14.03
C SER A 3 -22.28 21.77 12.76
N ASN A 4 -21.31 22.68 12.67
CA ASN A 4 -21.00 23.29 11.38
C ASN A 4 -20.57 22.16 10.45
N ILE A 5 -20.92 22.26 9.17
CA ILE A 5 -20.54 21.27 8.14
C ILE A 5 -19.02 21.02 8.15
N ILE A 6 -18.24 22.06 8.44
CA ILE A 6 -16.77 22.02 8.57
C ILE A 6 -16.34 21.14 9.75
N ASP A 7 -16.98 21.24 10.91
CA ASP A 7 -16.66 20.41 12.08
C ASP A 7 -17.04 18.94 11.84
N GLY A 8 -18.18 18.71 11.17
CA GLY A 8 -18.59 17.38 10.73
C GLY A 8 -17.63 16.77 9.71
N LEU A 9 -17.13 17.55 8.76
CA LEU A 9 -16.12 17.13 7.81
C LEU A 9 -14.78 16.85 8.49
N TYR A 10 -14.35 17.73 9.40
CA TYR A 10 -13.15 17.52 10.20
C TYR A 10 -13.23 16.21 10.97
N LEU A 11 -14.32 15.99 11.71
CA LEU A 11 -14.55 14.74 12.43
C LEU A 11 -14.55 13.53 11.49
N LEU A 12 -15.07 13.66 10.27
CA LEU A 12 -15.09 12.54 9.32
C LEU A 12 -13.69 12.26 8.73
N PHE A 13 -12.85 13.29 8.57
CA PHE A 13 -11.44 13.15 8.17
C PHE A 13 -10.49 12.78 9.32
N VAL A 14 -10.87 13.04 10.58
CA VAL A 14 -10.08 12.75 11.80
C VAL A 14 -10.48 11.46 12.48
N ALA A 15 -11.77 11.11 12.54
CA ALA A 15 -12.24 9.78 12.96
C ALA A 15 -11.62 8.68 12.09
N ARG A 16 -11.33 9.01 10.83
CA ARG A 16 -10.49 8.23 9.93
C ARG A 16 -9.12 7.89 10.53
N GLN A 17 -8.46 8.78 11.27
CA GLN A 17 -7.09 8.58 11.73
C GLN A 17 -6.93 8.08 13.17
N GLY A 18 -8.02 7.81 13.90
CA GLY A 18 -7.96 7.31 15.29
C GLY A 18 -7.21 8.19 16.29
N TYR A 19 -6.81 9.40 15.89
CA TYR A 19 -6.16 10.39 16.73
C TYR A 19 -7.20 11.31 17.36
N TRP A 20 -7.44 11.12 18.65
CA TRP A 20 -7.96 12.17 19.50
C TRP A 20 -6.74 12.83 20.14
N ASP A 21 -6.29 13.94 19.57
CA ASP A 21 -5.40 14.80 20.35
C ASP A 21 -6.21 15.27 21.57
N SER A 22 -5.62 15.24 22.77
CA SER A 22 -6.33 15.56 24.02
C SER A 22 -6.82 17.01 24.10
N SER A 23 -6.54 17.81 23.05
CA SER A 23 -7.05 19.15 22.89
C SER A 23 -8.53 19.16 22.53
N ASN A 24 -9.34 19.73 23.42
CA ASN A 24 -10.80 19.88 23.30
C ASN A 24 -11.28 20.83 22.16
N LYS A 25 -10.41 21.24 21.22
CA LYS A 25 -10.77 22.17 20.14
C LYS A 25 -10.33 21.64 18.78
N VAL A 26 -11.29 21.53 17.87
CA VAL A 26 -11.07 21.33 16.43
C VAL A 26 -10.26 22.51 15.91
N ASN A 27 -8.98 22.29 15.60
CA ASN A 27 -8.13 23.33 15.04
C ASN A 27 -8.22 23.28 13.52
N PHE A 28 -8.75 24.34 12.89
CA PHE A 28 -8.89 24.43 11.42
C PHE A 28 -7.55 24.25 10.68
N LYS A 29 -6.42 24.60 11.31
CA LYS A 29 -5.08 24.33 10.75
C LYS A 29 -4.78 22.83 10.60
N GLU A 30 -5.37 21.98 11.43
CA GLU A 30 -5.20 20.52 11.34
C GLU A 30 -6.07 19.93 10.24
N PHE A 31 -7.28 20.47 10.03
CA PHE A 31 -8.11 20.10 8.89
C PHE A 31 -7.38 20.30 7.55
N TRP A 32 -6.67 21.42 7.42
CA TRP A 32 -5.85 21.72 6.25
C TRP A 32 -4.78 20.66 5.99
N LYS A 33 -4.16 20.07 7.02
CA LYS A 33 -3.18 18.98 6.86
C LYS A 33 -3.75 17.77 6.12
N TYR A 34 -5.06 17.54 6.21
CA TYR A 34 -5.71 16.37 5.61
C TYR A 34 -6.15 16.58 4.17
N ILE A 35 -6.42 17.83 3.81
CA ILE A 35 -7.03 18.14 2.51
C ILE A 35 -6.04 18.81 1.56
N TYR A 36 -4.99 19.48 2.07
CA TYR A 36 -4.07 20.26 1.23
C TYR A 36 -3.47 19.45 0.08
N SER A 37 -3.18 18.15 0.28
CA SER A 37 -2.59 17.33 -0.77
C SER A 37 -3.51 17.22 -1.99
N TYR A 38 -4.82 17.09 -1.78
CA TYR A 38 -5.79 16.99 -2.87
C TYR A 38 -5.92 18.33 -3.61
N PHE A 39 -5.98 19.45 -2.89
CA PHE A 39 -6.03 20.77 -3.52
C PHE A 39 -4.73 21.13 -4.23
N LEU A 40 -3.57 20.91 -3.61
CA LEU A 40 -2.26 21.22 -4.17
C LEU A 40 -1.98 20.39 -5.42
N ILE A 41 -2.26 19.08 -5.39
CA ILE A 41 -2.12 18.23 -6.57
C ILE A 41 -3.08 18.69 -7.68
N SER A 42 -4.33 18.99 -7.35
CA SER A 42 -5.31 19.48 -8.33
C SER A 42 -4.87 20.80 -8.96
N PHE A 43 -4.35 21.73 -8.16
CA PHE A 43 -3.84 23.01 -8.63
C PHE A 43 -2.61 22.84 -9.54
N LEU A 44 -1.65 22.01 -9.12
CA LEU A 44 -0.48 21.69 -9.95
C LEU A 44 -0.90 21.02 -11.27
N LEU A 45 -1.85 20.10 -11.25
CA LEU A 45 -2.39 19.48 -12.46
C LEU A 45 -3.04 20.52 -13.38
N LEU A 46 -3.80 21.46 -12.83
CA LEU A 46 -4.47 22.51 -13.60
C LEU A 46 -3.45 23.47 -14.26
N LEU A 47 -2.31 23.70 -13.62
CA LEU A 47 -1.21 24.49 -14.19
C LEU A 47 -0.40 23.72 -15.23
N CYS A 48 -0.11 22.45 -14.98
CA CYS A 48 0.82 21.67 -15.81
C CYS A 48 0.16 20.98 -17.02
N LEU A 49 -1.07 20.46 -16.85
CA LEU A 49 -1.76 19.71 -17.89
C LEU A 49 -2.04 20.49 -19.18
N PRO A 50 -2.37 21.80 -19.17
CA PRO A 50 -2.53 22.57 -20.41
C PRO A 50 -1.30 22.51 -21.33
N PHE A 51 -0.09 22.42 -20.76
CA PHE A 51 1.16 22.39 -21.51
C PHE A 51 1.65 20.98 -21.82
N LEU A 52 1.36 20.01 -20.95
CA LEU A 52 1.87 18.64 -21.06
C LEU A 52 0.90 17.67 -21.75
N LYS A 53 -0.38 18.03 -21.89
CA LYS A 53 -1.43 17.13 -22.39
C LYS A 53 -1.05 16.51 -23.73
N ASP A 54 -0.67 17.32 -24.71
CA ASP A 54 -0.41 16.83 -26.07
C ASP A 54 0.82 15.91 -26.10
N HIS A 55 1.85 16.21 -25.32
CA HIS A 55 3.01 15.32 -25.15
C HIS A 55 2.62 13.99 -24.51
N ILE A 56 1.76 14.00 -23.49
CA ILE A 56 1.29 12.78 -22.83
C ILE A 56 0.43 11.94 -23.78
N ILE A 57 -0.50 12.56 -24.53
CA ILE A 57 -1.35 11.85 -25.49
C ILE A 57 -0.50 11.24 -26.61
N ASN A 58 0.42 12.01 -27.20
CA ASN A 58 1.31 11.50 -28.23
C ASN A 58 2.16 10.34 -27.72
N PHE A 59 2.62 10.39 -26.46
CA PHE A 59 3.33 9.28 -25.83
C PHE A 59 2.43 8.04 -25.66
N LEU A 60 1.20 8.21 -25.15
CA LEU A 60 0.26 7.10 -24.93
C LEU A 60 -0.26 6.47 -26.24
N GLN A 61 -0.33 7.24 -27.32
CA GLN A 61 -0.75 6.78 -28.64
C GLN A 61 0.36 6.09 -29.42
N SER A 62 1.59 6.58 -29.29
CA SER A 62 2.76 6.01 -29.98
C SER A 62 3.14 4.62 -29.45
N HIS A 63 2.67 4.25 -28.26
CA HIS A 63 2.97 2.98 -27.64
C HIS A 63 1.71 2.10 -27.52
N ARG A 64 1.88 0.78 -27.68
CA ARG A 64 0.81 -0.21 -27.54
C ARG A 64 1.20 -1.29 -26.54
N PHE A 65 0.31 -1.61 -25.62
CA PHE A 65 0.43 -2.73 -24.70
C PHE A 65 0.09 -4.05 -25.40
N LEU A 66 0.97 -5.03 -25.24
CA LEU A 66 0.85 -6.35 -25.88
C LEU A 66 0.63 -6.26 -27.40
N SER A 67 1.06 -5.17 -28.06
CA SER A 67 0.76 -4.81 -29.46
C SER A 67 -0.73 -4.76 -29.87
N ILE A 68 -1.67 -5.03 -28.96
CA ILE A 68 -3.10 -5.16 -29.22
C ILE A 68 -3.87 -3.88 -28.84
N ILE A 69 -3.53 -3.27 -27.70
CA ILE A 69 -4.31 -2.16 -27.12
C ILE A 69 -3.39 -0.93 -26.97
N SER A 70 -3.83 0.26 -27.37
CA SER A 70 -3.06 1.48 -27.12
C SER A 70 -2.97 1.77 -25.62
N TYR A 71 -1.85 2.32 -25.16
CA TYR A 71 -1.75 2.73 -23.76
C TYR A 71 -2.75 3.82 -23.40
N GLU A 72 -3.19 4.61 -24.38
CA GLU A 72 -4.32 5.51 -24.20
C GLU A 72 -5.54 4.74 -23.70
N VAL A 73 -6.02 3.72 -24.43
CA VAL A 73 -7.21 2.94 -24.03
C VAL A 73 -7.05 2.30 -22.65
N ILE A 74 -5.85 1.82 -22.33
CA ILE A 74 -5.55 1.26 -21.00
C ILE A 74 -5.57 2.33 -19.93
N PHE A 75 -4.97 3.49 -20.17
CA PHE A 75 -4.98 4.62 -19.25
C PHE A 75 -6.42 5.05 -18.97
N LEU A 76 -7.25 5.20 -20.01
CA LEU A 76 -8.66 5.55 -19.86
C LEU A 76 -9.39 4.48 -19.02
N ALA A 77 -9.23 3.20 -19.35
CA ALA A 77 -9.90 2.10 -18.64
C ALA A 77 -9.46 2.00 -17.17
N ILE A 78 -8.16 2.08 -16.90
CA ILE A 78 -7.60 2.07 -15.55
C ILE A 78 -8.11 3.28 -14.77
N PHE A 79 -8.15 4.47 -15.38
CA PHE A 79 -8.63 5.69 -14.74
C PHE A 79 -10.11 5.56 -14.33
N TYR A 80 -10.97 5.10 -15.25
CA TYR A 80 -12.39 4.88 -14.98
C TYR A 80 -12.67 3.78 -13.96
N LEU A 81 -11.76 2.83 -13.79
CA LEU A 81 -11.90 1.75 -12.83
C LEU A 81 -11.34 2.16 -11.46
N LEU A 82 -10.11 2.69 -11.41
CA LEU A 82 -9.44 3.02 -10.14
C LEU A 82 -10.18 4.07 -9.32
N ILE A 83 -10.75 5.10 -9.94
CA ILE A 83 -11.37 6.20 -9.18
C ILE A 83 -12.63 5.74 -8.44
N PRO A 84 -13.62 5.08 -9.10
CA PRO A 84 -14.76 4.49 -8.39
C PRO A 84 -14.34 3.45 -7.36
N PHE A 85 -13.38 2.57 -7.68
CA PHE A 85 -12.93 1.55 -6.74
C PHE A 85 -12.21 2.14 -5.51
N GLY A 86 -11.35 3.14 -5.71
CA GLY A 86 -10.65 3.83 -4.63
C GLY A 86 -11.60 4.57 -3.69
N LEU A 87 -12.62 5.23 -4.23
CA LEU A 87 -13.63 5.93 -3.43
C LEU A 87 -14.64 4.97 -2.78
N ALA A 88 -15.01 3.88 -3.46
CA ALA A 88 -15.80 2.81 -2.87
C ALA A 88 -15.05 2.17 -1.69
N TYR A 89 -13.74 1.93 -1.84
CA TYR A 89 -12.88 1.46 -0.76
C TYR A 89 -12.83 2.46 0.40
N GLU A 90 -12.68 3.76 0.14
CA GLU A 90 -12.74 4.80 1.18
C GLU A 90 -14.08 4.87 1.93
N ASN A 91 -15.19 4.59 1.25
CA ASN A 91 -16.53 4.59 1.87
C ASN A 91 -16.86 3.27 2.56
N PHE A 92 -16.27 2.18 2.11
CA PHE A 92 -16.32 0.90 2.81
C PHE A 92 -15.80 1.01 4.25
N TYR A 93 -14.70 1.73 4.52
CA TYR A 93 -14.23 1.90 5.92
C TYR A 93 -15.19 2.72 6.77
N VAL A 94 -15.86 3.71 6.20
CA VAL A 94 -16.83 4.54 6.91
C VAL A 94 -17.99 3.67 7.41
N GLU A 95 -18.50 2.78 6.55
CA GLU A 95 -19.56 1.84 6.95
C GLU A 95 -19.05 0.75 7.89
N LYS A 96 -17.89 0.14 7.59
CA LYS A 96 -17.31 -0.96 8.38
C LYS A 96 -17.00 -0.58 9.83
N SER A 97 -16.64 0.68 10.06
CA SER A 97 -16.32 1.21 11.40
C SER A 97 -17.56 1.70 12.16
N ASN A 98 -18.77 1.52 11.62
CA ASN A 98 -20.02 2.06 12.16
C ASN A 98 -19.96 3.57 12.42
N THR A 99 -19.14 4.30 11.65
CA THR A 99 -19.02 5.76 11.73
C THR A 99 -20.39 6.46 11.64
N PRO A 100 -21.34 6.05 10.76
CA PRO A 100 -22.67 6.65 10.73
C PRO A 100 -23.40 6.58 12.08
N ASP A 101 -23.31 5.44 12.77
CA ASP A 101 -23.98 5.24 14.05
C ASP A 101 -23.27 5.98 15.19
N THR A 102 -21.92 6.06 15.16
CA THR A 102 -21.17 6.92 16.08
C THR A 102 -21.56 8.39 15.92
N PHE A 103 -21.70 8.87 14.68
CA PHE A 103 -22.12 10.25 14.40
C PHE A 103 -23.56 10.54 14.83
N ARG A 104 -24.46 9.57 14.70
CA ARG A 104 -25.83 9.68 15.23
C ARG A 104 -25.84 9.73 16.76
N LEU A 105 -25.18 8.78 17.41
CA LEU A 105 -25.23 8.60 18.87
C LEU A 105 -24.51 9.72 19.63
N PHE A 106 -23.31 10.10 19.19
CA PHE A 106 -22.45 11.03 19.94
C PHE A 106 -22.53 12.47 19.44
N PHE A 107 -22.90 12.69 18.17
CA PHE A 107 -22.89 14.02 17.56
C PHE A 107 -24.28 14.46 17.07
N ASN A 108 -25.32 13.64 17.27
CA ASN A 108 -26.70 13.91 16.88
C ASN A 108 -26.85 14.31 15.39
N VAL A 109 -26.04 13.69 14.53
CA VAL A 109 -26.07 13.93 13.08
C VAL A 109 -27.10 13.00 12.45
N SER A 110 -28.06 13.58 11.74
CA SER A 110 -29.08 12.81 11.02
C SER A 110 -28.52 12.11 9.77
N ASN A 111 -29.24 11.11 9.24
CA ASN A 111 -28.84 10.41 8.01
C ASN A 111 -28.64 11.31 6.81
N LYS A 112 -29.53 12.29 6.64
CA LYS A 112 -29.44 13.24 5.53
C LYS A 112 -28.18 14.11 5.66
N GLN A 113 -27.90 14.59 6.88
CA GLN A 113 -26.68 15.37 7.13
C GLN A 113 -25.42 14.51 6.91
N PHE A 114 -25.43 13.26 7.34
CA PHE A 114 -24.32 12.34 7.12
C PHE A 114 -24.10 12.05 5.63
N SER A 115 -25.15 11.84 4.83
CA SER A 115 -25.02 11.68 3.38
C SER A 115 -24.45 12.93 2.69
N HIS A 116 -24.80 14.13 3.17
CA HIS A 116 -24.20 15.37 2.67
C HIS A 116 -22.71 15.47 3.04
N LEU A 117 -22.33 15.11 4.28
CA LEU A 117 -20.92 15.07 4.68
C LEU A 117 -20.11 14.07 3.84
N LEU A 118 -20.67 12.88 3.57
CA LEU A 118 -20.05 11.88 2.70
C LEU A 118 -19.88 12.42 1.25
N LEU A 119 -20.87 13.15 0.74
CA LEU A 119 -20.81 13.80 -0.57
C LEU A 119 -19.67 14.82 -0.64
N TYR A 120 -19.56 15.69 0.37
CA TYR A 120 -18.47 16.67 0.46
C TYR A 120 -17.11 15.99 0.57
N LYS A 121 -16.97 14.94 1.39
CA LYS A 121 -15.73 14.13 1.46
C LYS A 121 -15.35 13.59 0.08
N ASN A 122 -16.27 12.89 -0.58
CA ASN A 122 -16.00 12.26 -1.88
C ASN A 122 -15.62 13.29 -2.94
N SER A 123 -16.26 14.47 -2.91
CA SER A 123 -15.95 15.57 -3.83
C SER A 123 -14.51 16.07 -3.65
N ILE A 124 -14.09 16.26 -2.40
CA ILE A 124 -12.71 16.67 -2.08
C ILE A 124 -11.69 15.62 -2.55
N LEU A 125 -11.95 14.33 -2.27
CA LEU A 125 -11.06 13.24 -2.66
C LEU A 125 -10.96 13.09 -4.18
N MET A 126 -12.03 13.41 -4.91
CA MET A 126 -12.11 13.28 -6.36
C MET A 126 -11.56 14.48 -7.13
N LEU A 127 -11.21 15.59 -6.46
CA LEU A 127 -10.71 16.81 -7.12
C LEU A 127 -9.54 16.56 -8.11
N PRO A 128 -8.47 15.82 -7.77
CA PRO A 128 -7.37 15.58 -8.70
C PRO A 128 -7.83 14.82 -9.95
N ALA A 129 -8.70 13.82 -9.75
CA ALA A 129 -9.30 13.04 -10.81
C ALA A 129 -10.23 13.90 -11.69
N MET A 130 -11.01 14.81 -11.10
CA MET A 130 -11.83 15.74 -11.86
C MET A 130 -10.98 16.61 -12.78
N VAL A 131 -9.88 17.17 -12.28
CA VAL A 131 -8.97 17.97 -13.11
C VAL A 131 -8.41 17.16 -14.28
N ILE A 132 -7.87 15.96 -14.03
CA ILE A 132 -7.39 15.06 -15.10
C ILE A 132 -8.52 14.77 -16.09
N SER A 133 -9.71 14.47 -15.58
CA SER A 133 -10.84 14.11 -16.42
C SER A 133 -11.29 15.26 -17.34
N LEU A 134 -11.23 16.50 -16.87
CA LEU A 134 -11.60 17.69 -17.65
C LEU A 134 -10.63 17.95 -18.81
N PHE A 135 -9.34 17.64 -18.62
CA PHE A 135 -8.33 17.88 -19.66
C PHE A 135 -8.21 16.73 -20.66
N PHE A 136 -8.30 15.49 -20.21
CA PHE A 136 -8.11 14.31 -21.07
C PHE A 136 -9.41 13.76 -21.66
N PHE A 137 -10.57 14.09 -21.08
CA PHE A 137 -11.83 13.45 -21.43
C PHE A 137 -12.94 14.48 -21.66
N ASN A 138 -14.08 14.00 -22.15
CA ASN A 138 -15.25 14.82 -22.35
C ASN A 138 -15.84 15.23 -20.97
N PRO A 139 -16.15 16.53 -20.75
CA PRO A 139 -16.72 17.02 -19.48
C PRO A 139 -17.98 16.28 -19.05
N TRP A 140 -18.79 15.75 -19.98
CA TRP A 140 -19.94 14.92 -19.65
C TRP A 140 -19.57 13.61 -18.95
N ILE A 141 -18.44 13.01 -19.35
CA ILE A 141 -17.97 11.78 -18.73
C ILE A 141 -17.40 12.07 -17.33
N THR A 142 -16.78 13.22 -17.11
CA THR A 142 -16.39 13.68 -15.77
C THR A 142 -17.57 13.75 -14.80
N VAL A 143 -18.69 14.34 -15.25
CA VAL A 143 -19.92 14.42 -14.46
C VAL A 143 -20.49 13.03 -14.20
N LEU A 144 -20.51 12.17 -15.21
CA LEU A 144 -20.97 10.79 -15.06
C LEU A 144 -20.10 9.98 -14.09
N LEU A 145 -18.78 10.14 -14.15
CA LEU A 145 -17.83 9.51 -13.22
C LEU A 145 -18.10 9.97 -11.79
N PHE A 146 -18.32 11.28 -11.58
CA PHE A 146 -18.64 11.84 -10.27
C PHE A 146 -19.94 11.27 -9.69
N LEU A 147 -20.98 11.17 -10.51
CA LEU A 147 -22.25 10.57 -10.11
C LEU A 147 -22.10 9.07 -9.82
N MET A 148 -21.44 8.32 -10.71
CA MET A 148 -21.21 6.88 -10.53
C MET A 148 -20.43 6.59 -9.25
N VAL A 149 -19.38 7.35 -8.97
CA VAL A 149 -18.62 7.27 -7.72
C VAL A 149 -19.54 7.43 -6.52
N HIS A 150 -20.41 8.45 -6.52
CA HIS A 150 -21.31 8.70 -5.41
C HIS A 150 -22.27 7.52 -5.18
N PHE A 151 -22.91 7.02 -6.24
CA PHE A 151 -23.88 5.93 -6.16
C PHE A 151 -23.26 4.57 -5.86
N LEU A 152 -22.17 4.21 -6.53
CA LEU A 152 -21.46 2.94 -6.32
C LEU A 152 -20.91 2.88 -4.91
N SER A 153 -20.37 3.98 -4.39
CA SER A 153 -19.75 3.98 -3.06
C SER A 153 -20.72 3.72 -1.91
N GLN A 154 -22.03 3.92 -2.09
CA GLN A 154 -23.05 3.61 -1.08
C GLN A 154 -23.57 2.16 -1.14
N LYS A 155 -23.50 1.50 -2.30
CA LYS A 155 -24.00 0.12 -2.49
C LYS A 155 -22.88 -0.92 -2.43
N PHE A 156 -21.71 -0.59 -2.97
CA PHE A 156 -20.58 -1.51 -3.12
C PHE A 156 -19.91 -1.82 -1.77
N SER A 157 -19.93 -0.86 -0.84
CA SER A 157 -19.45 -1.04 0.54
C SER A 157 -20.19 -2.16 1.27
N LYS A 158 -21.52 -2.25 1.14
CA LYS A 158 -22.34 -3.32 1.74
C LYS A 158 -22.00 -4.70 1.19
N VAL A 159 -21.85 -4.82 -0.13
CA VAL A 159 -21.52 -6.10 -0.77
C VAL A 159 -20.15 -6.61 -0.32
N LEU A 160 -19.15 -5.73 -0.20
CA LEU A 160 -17.82 -6.10 0.32
C LEU A 160 -17.83 -6.47 1.81
N LEU A 161 -18.78 -5.96 2.60
CA LEU A 161 -18.93 -6.28 4.03
C LEU A 161 -19.48 -7.69 4.23
N ASP A 162 -20.37 -8.13 3.34
CA ASP A 162 -21.02 -9.44 3.42
C ASP A 162 -20.12 -10.60 2.96
N ILE A 163 -19.03 -10.31 2.23
CA ILE A 163 -18.05 -11.32 1.85
C ILE A 163 -17.13 -11.57 3.06
N SER A 164 -17.49 -12.56 3.87
CA SER A 164 -16.64 -13.07 4.96
C SER A 164 -15.33 -13.63 4.40
N ALA A 165 -14.22 -13.40 5.12
CA ALA A 165 -12.93 -13.97 4.75
C ALA A 165 -13.02 -15.46 4.42
N PRO A 166 -12.30 -15.94 3.39
CA PRO A 166 -12.28 -17.37 3.09
C PRO A 166 -11.82 -18.10 4.34
N LYS A 167 -12.64 -19.01 4.85
CA LYS A 167 -12.29 -19.89 5.97
C LYS A 167 -11.29 -20.93 5.47
N ILE A 168 -10.03 -20.52 5.32
CA ILE A 168 -8.96 -21.45 4.99
C ILE A 168 -8.61 -22.20 6.28
N HIS A 169 -8.96 -23.48 6.34
CA HIS A 169 -8.66 -24.34 7.48
C HIS A 169 -7.18 -24.74 7.47
N PHE A 170 -6.34 -23.92 8.11
CA PHE A 170 -5.02 -24.34 8.60
C PHE A 170 -5.16 -24.89 10.04
N GLY A 171 -4.06 -25.37 10.65
CA GLY A 171 -4.06 -25.76 12.07
C GLY A 171 -4.68 -24.70 12.99
N SER A 172 -5.15 -25.11 14.18
CA SER A 172 -5.93 -24.28 15.12
C SER A 172 -5.38 -22.87 15.34
N ASP A 173 -4.06 -22.74 15.43
CA ASP A 173 -3.41 -21.46 15.73
C ASP A 173 -3.29 -20.54 14.50
N LEU A 174 -3.01 -21.12 13.33
CA LEU A 174 -2.87 -20.35 12.09
C LEU A 174 -4.23 -19.90 11.58
N SER A 175 -5.25 -20.75 11.74
CA SER A 175 -6.64 -20.38 11.46
C SER A 175 -7.09 -19.23 12.38
N TYR A 176 -6.64 -19.20 13.64
CA TYR A 176 -6.87 -18.05 14.52
C TYR A 176 -6.20 -16.77 13.99
N ILE A 177 -4.90 -16.79 13.69
CA ILE A 177 -4.17 -15.61 13.20
C ILE A 177 -4.77 -15.10 11.88
N LEU A 178 -5.14 -16.01 10.97
CA LEU A 178 -5.76 -15.67 9.70
C LEU A 178 -7.24 -15.24 9.86
N SER A 179 -7.90 -15.57 10.96
CA SER A 179 -9.25 -15.07 11.25
C SER A 179 -9.27 -13.59 11.65
N LEU A 180 -8.15 -13.08 12.17
CA LEU A 180 -7.97 -11.65 12.49
C LEU A 180 -7.76 -10.80 11.22
N LEU A 181 -7.43 -11.45 10.10
CA LEU A 181 -7.23 -10.83 8.80
C LEU A 181 -8.55 -10.64 8.05
N ASP A 182 -8.75 -9.47 7.46
CA ASP A 182 -9.79 -9.28 6.47
C ASP A 182 -9.30 -9.61 5.05
N ILE A 183 -10.25 -9.86 4.14
CA ILE A 183 -9.96 -10.25 2.75
C ILE A 183 -9.05 -9.25 2.08
N VAL A 184 -9.26 -7.96 2.31
CA VAL A 184 -8.48 -6.92 1.65
C VAL A 184 -7.03 -6.92 2.14
N SER A 185 -6.80 -7.03 3.45
CA SER A 185 -5.45 -7.16 3.99
C SER A 185 -4.79 -8.45 3.50
N PHE A 186 -5.54 -9.54 3.42
CA PHE A 186 -5.03 -10.81 2.88
C PHE A 186 -4.61 -10.70 1.41
N ILE A 187 -5.47 -10.14 0.54
CA ILE A 187 -5.16 -9.88 -0.87
C ILE A 187 -3.96 -8.95 -1.02
N LYS A 188 -3.83 -7.92 -0.18
CA LYS A 188 -2.69 -7.00 -0.24
C LYS A 188 -1.38 -7.66 0.20
N THR A 189 -1.45 -8.49 1.23
CA THR A 189 -0.26 -9.12 1.81
C THR A 189 0.23 -10.25 0.91
N VAL A 190 -0.68 -11.10 0.41
CA VAL A 190 -0.33 -12.30 -0.37
C VAL A 190 -0.48 -12.08 -1.88
N GLY A 191 -1.53 -11.39 -2.31
CA GLY A 191 -1.87 -11.23 -3.71
C GLY A 191 -1.03 -10.18 -4.45
N ILE A 192 -0.62 -9.08 -3.80
CA ILE A 192 0.21 -8.05 -4.46
C ILE A 192 1.55 -8.61 -4.95
N PRO A 193 2.32 -9.40 -4.17
CA PRO A 193 3.53 -10.03 -4.67
C PRO A 193 3.30 -10.87 -5.93
N ILE A 194 2.25 -11.69 -5.93
CA ILE A 194 1.89 -12.56 -7.07
C ILE A 194 1.53 -11.72 -8.30
N ILE A 195 0.66 -10.72 -8.14
CA ILE A 195 0.23 -9.83 -9.22
C ILE A 195 1.42 -9.06 -9.78
N SER A 196 2.29 -8.53 -8.91
CA SER A 196 3.45 -7.73 -9.31
C SER A 196 4.45 -8.57 -10.12
N VAL A 197 4.69 -9.81 -9.67
CA VAL A 197 5.51 -10.79 -10.40
C VAL A 197 4.87 -11.15 -11.75
N GLY A 198 3.55 -11.38 -11.78
CA GLY A 198 2.83 -11.66 -13.03
C GLY A 198 2.91 -10.50 -14.04
N VAL A 199 2.71 -9.26 -13.58
CA VAL A 199 2.88 -8.06 -14.42
C VAL A 199 4.31 -7.95 -14.93
N PHE A 200 5.31 -8.21 -14.08
CA PHE A 200 6.70 -8.24 -14.50
C PHE A 200 6.96 -9.28 -15.59
N MET A 201 6.47 -10.51 -15.44
CA MET A 201 6.64 -11.56 -16.46
C MET A 201 6.05 -11.13 -17.81
N VAL A 202 4.85 -10.55 -17.80
CA VAL A 202 4.20 -10.06 -19.02
C VAL A 202 5.03 -8.95 -19.66
N LEU A 203 5.46 -7.95 -18.88
CA LEU A 203 6.30 -6.87 -19.40
C LEU A 203 7.65 -7.38 -19.91
N PHE A 204 8.24 -8.36 -19.23
CA PHE A 204 9.52 -8.94 -19.62
C PHE A 204 9.45 -9.65 -20.97
N VAL A 205 8.35 -10.37 -21.25
CA VAL A 205 8.17 -11.09 -22.52
C VAL A 205 7.81 -10.15 -23.66
N TYR A 206 6.82 -9.29 -23.45
CA TYR A 206 6.21 -8.55 -24.56
C TYR A 206 6.78 -7.14 -24.76
N GLN A 207 7.41 -6.59 -23.72
CA GLN A 207 7.79 -5.18 -23.65
C GLN A 207 9.07 -4.94 -22.81
N PRO A 208 10.18 -5.66 -23.09
CA PRO A 208 11.39 -5.59 -22.29
C PRO A 208 12.01 -4.18 -22.26
N GLU A 209 11.80 -3.39 -23.32
CA GLU A 209 12.27 -2.01 -23.44
C GLU A 209 11.72 -1.09 -22.33
N PHE A 210 10.49 -1.34 -21.86
CA PHE A 210 9.88 -0.55 -20.78
C PHE A 210 10.48 -0.84 -19.41
N LEU A 211 10.92 -2.07 -19.17
CA LEU A 211 11.60 -2.43 -17.94
C LEU A 211 12.99 -1.79 -17.89
N ALA A 212 13.64 -1.68 -19.05
CA ALA A 212 14.99 -1.13 -19.21
C ALA A 212 15.99 -1.72 -18.18
N LEU A 213 15.77 -2.98 -17.80
CA LEU A 213 16.60 -3.77 -16.90
C LEU A 213 17.66 -4.49 -17.71
N GLN A 214 18.87 -4.55 -17.16
CA GLN A 214 19.98 -5.27 -17.78
C GLN A 214 20.34 -6.48 -16.89
N PHE A 215 20.53 -7.63 -17.53
CA PHE A 215 20.83 -8.90 -16.85
C PHE A 215 22.15 -9.50 -17.31
N THR A 216 23.00 -8.69 -17.94
CA THR A 216 24.23 -9.12 -18.61
C THR A 216 25.38 -9.36 -17.64
N THR A 217 25.50 -8.57 -16.58
CA THR A 217 26.56 -8.70 -15.58
C THR A 217 25.99 -9.02 -14.19
N PHE A 218 26.82 -9.60 -13.33
CA PHE A 218 26.46 -9.90 -11.93
C PHE A 218 25.95 -8.67 -11.18
N ASN A 219 26.59 -7.51 -11.36
CA ASN A 219 26.20 -6.26 -10.69
C ASN A 219 24.81 -5.81 -11.14
N GLN A 220 24.53 -5.87 -12.44
CA GLN A 220 23.24 -5.50 -12.99
C GLN A 220 22.14 -6.47 -12.58
N LEU A 221 22.44 -7.78 -12.49
CA LEU A 221 21.53 -8.79 -11.93
C LEU A 221 21.17 -8.46 -10.47
N LEU A 222 22.17 -8.16 -9.64
CA LEU A 222 21.98 -7.83 -8.23
C LEU A 222 21.19 -6.53 -8.03
N LEU A 223 21.53 -5.46 -8.77
CA LEU A 223 20.85 -4.17 -8.65
C LEU A 223 19.41 -4.23 -9.19
N SER A 224 19.20 -4.92 -10.32
CA SER A 224 17.86 -5.12 -10.88
C SER A 224 17.00 -5.95 -9.93
N SER A 225 17.53 -7.00 -9.29
CA SER A 225 16.77 -7.78 -8.31
C SER A 225 16.49 -7.02 -7.01
N LEU A 226 17.41 -6.20 -6.52
CA LEU A 226 17.17 -5.32 -5.38
C LEU A 226 16.03 -4.34 -5.68
N PHE A 227 16.05 -3.73 -6.87
CA PHE A 227 14.97 -2.85 -7.32
C PHE A 227 13.63 -3.60 -7.41
N LEU A 228 13.60 -4.73 -8.14
CA LEU A 228 12.38 -5.53 -8.30
C LEU A 228 11.78 -5.98 -6.97
N GLY A 229 12.61 -6.35 -5.99
CA GLY A 229 12.10 -6.78 -4.69
C GLY A 229 11.46 -5.64 -3.90
N THR A 230 11.92 -4.39 -4.06
CA THR A 230 11.21 -3.24 -3.49
C THR A 230 9.84 -3.02 -4.13
N VAL A 231 9.68 -3.36 -5.41
CA VAL A 231 8.39 -3.25 -6.12
C VAL A 231 7.45 -4.38 -5.69
N PHE A 232 7.93 -5.63 -5.77
CA PHE A 232 7.13 -6.83 -5.50
C PHE A 232 6.64 -6.89 -4.05
N TYR A 233 7.45 -6.45 -3.10
CA TYR A 233 7.15 -6.53 -1.67
C TYR A 233 6.92 -5.16 -1.02
N SER A 234 6.45 -4.19 -1.80
CA SER A 234 6.16 -2.83 -1.34
C SER A 234 4.97 -2.74 -0.37
N SER A 235 4.04 -3.70 -0.44
CA SER A 235 2.82 -3.69 0.36
C SER A 235 3.09 -3.99 1.84
N LYS A 236 2.23 -3.47 2.73
CA LYS A 236 2.28 -3.76 4.17
C LYS A 236 2.22 -5.28 4.36
N GLY A 237 3.21 -5.83 5.05
CA GLY A 237 3.41 -7.25 5.25
C GLY A 237 2.76 -7.81 6.52
N PHE A 238 3.02 -9.10 6.75
CA PHE A 238 2.60 -9.84 7.94
C PHE A 238 3.01 -9.23 9.31
N PRO A 239 4.10 -8.43 9.47
CA PRO A 239 4.43 -7.82 10.77
C PRO A 239 3.30 -6.97 11.38
N TYR A 240 2.49 -6.34 10.53
CA TYR A 240 1.34 -5.53 10.97
C TYR A 240 0.19 -6.36 11.53
N LEU A 241 0.12 -7.65 11.23
CA LEU A 241 -0.92 -8.53 11.76
C LEU A 241 -0.70 -8.84 13.22
N PHE A 242 0.56 -8.92 13.64
CA PHE A 242 0.91 -9.16 15.02
C PHE A 242 0.53 -7.98 15.92
N LEU A 243 0.26 -6.78 15.38
CA LEU A 243 -0.33 -5.69 16.15
C LEU A 243 -1.75 -5.99 16.63
N SER A 244 -2.57 -6.63 15.80
CA SER A 244 -3.91 -7.04 16.24
C SER A 244 -3.88 -8.11 17.33
N LEU A 245 -2.83 -8.94 17.32
CA LEU A 245 -2.65 -10.00 18.33
C LEU A 245 -2.25 -9.44 19.71
N ILE A 246 -1.70 -8.22 19.80
CA ILE A 246 -1.19 -7.66 21.07
C ILE A 246 -2.26 -7.63 22.15
N ASN A 247 -3.52 -7.35 21.79
CA ASN A 247 -4.63 -7.34 22.74
C ASN A 247 -4.97 -8.73 23.28
N ASP A 248 -4.65 -9.77 22.52
CA ASP A 248 -4.96 -11.16 22.86
C ASP A 248 -3.81 -11.84 23.62
N LEU A 249 -2.59 -11.30 23.54
CA LEU A 249 -1.40 -11.85 24.21
C LEU A 249 -1.55 -12.04 25.72
N PRO A 250 -2.19 -11.12 26.50
CA PRO A 250 -2.43 -11.34 27.92
C PRO A 250 -3.28 -12.58 28.19
N TYR A 251 -4.28 -12.84 27.35
CA TYR A 251 -5.14 -14.02 27.46
C TYR A 251 -4.41 -15.30 27.06
N MET A 252 -3.60 -15.25 26.00
CA MET A 252 -2.74 -16.37 25.61
C MET A 252 -1.76 -16.75 26.72
N LYS A 253 -1.15 -15.74 27.37
CA LYS A 253 -0.26 -15.93 28.52
C LYS A 253 -1.00 -16.54 29.72
N ALA A 254 -2.26 -16.14 29.95
CA ALA A 254 -3.08 -16.72 31.02
C ALA A 254 -3.45 -18.19 30.78
N ILE A 255 -3.51 -18.64 29.52
CA ILE A 255 -3.73 -20.05 29.14
C ILE A 255 -2.41 -20.86 29.19
N GLY A 256 -1.29 -20.23 29.53
CA GLY A 256 0.01 -20.88 29.68
C GLY A 256 0.80 -21.03 28.37
N LEU A 257 0.43 -20.29 27.32
CA LEU A 257 1.21 -20.24 26.08
C LEU A 257 2.46 -19.37 26.26
N ASP A 258 3.60 -19.87 25.78
CA ASP A 258 4.79 -19.04 25.59
C ASP A 258 4.57 -18.08 24.41
N THR A 259 4.21 -16.85 24.74
CA THR A 259 3.93 -15.79 23.76
C THR A 259 5.14 -15.45 22.90
N GLU A 260 6.37 -15.59 23.41
CA GLU A 260 7.59 -15.27 22.66
C GLU A 260 7.86 -16.31 21.59
N GLN A 261 7.82 -17.59 21.98
CA GLN A 261 7.97 -18.69 21.04
C GLN A 261 6.83 -18.71 20.01
N PHE A 262 5.60 -18.39 20.45
CA PHE A 262 4.43 -18.29 19.57
C PHE A 262 4.60 -17.21 18.50
N ILE A 263 4.88 -15.95 18.90
CA ILE A 263 5.05 -14.85 17.95
C ILE A 263 6.22 -15.13 17.02
N HIS A 264 7.37 -15.55 17.57
CA HIS A 264 8.57 -15.83 16.77
C HIS A 264 8.28 -16.87 15.67
N SER A 265 7.75 -18.04 16.05
CA SER A 265 7.50 -19.14 15.12
C SER A 265 6.50 -18.76 14.03
N LYS A 266 5.37 -18.14 14.41
CA LYS A 266 4.31 -17.81 13.46
C LYS A 266 4.70 -16.62 12.57
N MET A 267 5.38 -15.61 13.10
CA MET A 267 5.84 -14.47 12.31
C MET A 267 6.87 -14.91 11.29
N PHE A 268 7.86 -15.71 11.70
CA PHE A 268 8.86 -16.27 10.79
C PHE A 268 8.22 -17.10 9.67
N PHE A 269 7.28 -17.98 10.02
CA PHE A 269 6.57 -18.82 9.06
C PHE A 269 5.79 -17.99 8.03
N LEU A 270 5.01 -17.00 8.47
CA LEU A 270 4.22 -16.15 7.59
C LEU A 270 5.10 -15.27 6.68
N LEU A 271 6.21 -14.74 7.21
CA LEU A 271 7.21 -14.03 6.41
C LEU A 271 7.84 -14.93 5.34
N THR A 272 8.07 -16.20 5.66
CA THR A 272 8.62 -17.17 4.70
C THR A 272 7.62 -17.47 3.59
N ILE A 273 6.35 -17.72 3.92
CA ILE A 273 5.29 -17.93 2.92
C ILE A 273 5.18 -16.72 1.99
N ASN A 274 5.15 -15.51 2.56
CA ASN A 274 5.02 -14.29 1.77
C ASN A 274 6.15 -14.10 0.75
N PHE A 275 7.37 -14.48 1.11
CA PHE A 275 8.49 -14.44 0.18
C PHE A 275 8.36 -15.51 -0.91
N LEU A 276 7.97 -16.72 -0.52
CA LEU A 276 7.86 -17.85 -1.46
C LEU A 276 6.74 -17.64 -2.50
N THR A 277 5.64 -16.98 -2.15
CA THR A 277 4.53 -16.73 -3.07
C THR A 277 4.95 -15.88 -4.28
N GLY A 278 5.86 -14.92 -4.10
CA GLY A 278 6.44 -14.15 -5.19
C GLY A 278 7.64 -14.84 -5.84
N LEU A 279 8.50 -15.48 -5.04
CA LEU A 279 9.74 -16.09 -5.50
C LEU A 279 9.54 -17.28 -6.43
N ILE A 280 8.65 -18.23 -6.06
CA ILE A 280 8.50 -19.50 -6.80
C ILE A 280 8.04 -19.24 -8.24
N PRO A 281 6.98 -18.46 -8.50
CA PRO A 281 6.56 -18.15 -9.85
C PRO A 281 7.69 -17.52 -10.67
N LEU A 282 8.41 -16.55 -10.08
CA LEU A 282 9.50 -15.86 -10.75
C LEU A 282 10.64 -16.81 -11.10
N ALA A 283 11.07 -17.66 -10.17
CA ALA A 283 12.16 -18.62 -10.41
C ALA A 283 11.81 -19.60 -11.54
N VAL A 284 10.57 -20.12 -11.54
CA VAL A 284 10.07 -21.00 -12.62
C VAL A 284 10.09 -20.27 -13.97
N PHE A 285 9.66 -19.01 -14.00
CA PHE A 285 9.68 -18.20 -15.21
C PHE A 285 11.09 -17.89 -15.71
N LEU A 286 12.03 -17.56 -14.83
CA LEU A 286 13.42 -17.29 -15.22
C LEU A 286 14.09 -18.53 -15.83
N ILE A 287 13.83 -19.70 -15.26
CA ILE A 287 14.29 -20.98 -15.81
C ILE A 287 13.65 -21.22 -17.18
N TYR A 288 12.34 -20.94 -17.33
CA TYR A 288 11.66 -21.03 -18.62
C TYR A 288 12.26 -20.08 -19.68
N GLN A 289 12.69 -18.88 -19.27
CA GLN A 289 13.39 -17.90 -20.11
C GLN A 289 14.88 -18.25 -20.37
N GLN A 290 15.31 -19.47 -20.03
CA GLN A 290 16.67 -19.97 -20.26
C GLN A 290 17.77 -19.21 -19.50
N PHE A 291 17.44 -18.56 -18.37
CA PHE A 291 18.47 -18.03 -17.48
C PHE A 291 19.27 -19.17 -16.85
N SER A 292 20.58 -18.98 -16.70
CA SER A 292 21.40 -19.99 -16.02
C SER A 292 20.99 -20.12 -14.54
N ILE A 293 21.24 -21.30 -13.96
CA ILE A 293 20.96 -21.57 -12.53
C ILE A 293 21.67 -20.52 -11.66
N PHE A 294 22.91 -20.17 -12.00
CA PHE A 294 23.68 -19.15 -11.28
C PHE A 294 23.03 -17.76 -11.34
N GLN A 295 22.59 -17.32 -12.52
CA GLN A 295 21.89 -16.04 -12.68
C GLN A 295 20.57 -16.02 -11.91
N THR A 296 19.83 -17.12 -11.95
CA THR A 296 18.56 -17.27 -11.21
C THR A 296 18.78 -17.20 -9.70
N LEU A 297 19.79 -17.90 -9.17
CA LEU A 297 20.15 -17.83 -7.76
C LEU A 297 20.58 -16.42 -7.33
N CYS A 298 21.36 -15.73 -8.16
CA CYS A 298 21.77 -14.35 -7.90
C CYS A 298 20.56 -13.39 -7.80
N LEU A 299 19.61 -13.51 -8.73
CA LEU A 299 18.36 -12.73 -8.69
C LEU A 299 17.52 -13.05 -7.45
N CYS A 300 17.37 -14.33 -7.11
CA CYS A 300 16.66 -14.76 -5.90
C CYS A 300 17.29 -14.20 -4.62
N LEU A 301 18.63 -14.14 -4.55
CA LEU A 301 19.35 -13.56 -3.41
C LEU A 301 19.13 -12.05 -3.31
N GLY A 302 19.20 -11.29 -4.40
CA GLY A 302 18.91 -9.86 -4.38
C GLY A 302 17.46 -9.55 -3.99
N LEU A 303 16.51 -10.39 -4.43
CA LEU A 303 15.11 -10.31 -3.99
C LEU A 303 14.95 -10.61 -2.50
N LEU A 304 15.68 -11.59 -1.98
CA LEU A 304 15.66 -11.90 -0.55
C LEU A 304 16.17 -10.71 0.27
N PHE A 305 17.28 -10.08 -0.12
CA PHE A 305 17.83 -8.95 0.63
C PHE A 305 16.90 -7.74 0.65
N SER A 306 16.34 -7.39 -0.49
CA SER A 306 15.35 -6.31 -0.58
C SER A 306 14.07 -6.65 0.19
N TYR A 307 13.61 -7.90 0.15
CA TYR A 307 12.48 -8.36 0.95
C TYR A 307 12.73 -8.21 2.46
N LEU A 308 13.84 -8.74 2.96
CA LEU A 308 14.21 -8.65 4.39
C LEU A 308 14.34 -7.19 4.84
N ALA A 309 14.93 -6.33 4.00
CA ALA A 309 14.98 -4.89 4.24
C ALA A 309 13.57 -4.28 4.41
N MET A 310 12.66 -4.57 3.47
CA MET A 310 11.29 -4.06 3.54
C MET A 310 10.56 -4.57 4.79
N GLN A 311 10.71 -5.84 5.14
CA GLN A 311 10.12 -6.40 6.36
C GLN A 311 10.70 -5.76 7.61
N GLY A 312 12.01 -5.49 7.65
CA GLY A 312 12.67 -4.80 8.75
C GLY A 312 12.12 -3.37 8.94
N PHE A 313 11.88 -2.63 7.86
CA PHE A 313 11.22 -1.32 7.95
C PHE A 313 9.79 -1.44 8.47
N GLN A 314 9.01 -2.41 7.96
CA GLN A 314 7.62 -2.62 8.38
C GLN A 314 7.49 -3.06 9.84
N MET A 315 8.45 -3.82 10.36
CA MET A 315 8.54 -4.18 11.78
C MET A 315 8.75 -2.95 12.67
N ARG A 316 9.69 -2.06 12.29
CA ARG A 316 9.91 -0.81 13.01
C ARG A 316 8.69 0.11 12.98
N GLU A 317 8.03 0.16 11.83
CA GLU A 317 6.74 0.82 11.66
C GLU A 317 5.67 0.22 12.58
N ALA A 318 5.63 -1.11 12.68
CA ALA A 318 4.68 -1.80 13.54
C ALA A 318 4.92 -1.48 15.03
N LEU A 319 6.17 -1.48 15.49
CA LEU A 319 6.53 -1.08 16.85
C LEU A 319 6.06 0.32 17.20
N PHE A 320 6.23 1.29 16.30
CA PHE A 320 5.73 2.66 16.50
C PHE A 320 4.21 2.73 16.71
N PHE A 321 3.46 1.79 16.11
CA PHE A 321 2.01 1.72 16.23
C PHE A 321 1.54 0.94 17.45
N LYS A 322 2.36 0.05 18.01
CA LYS A 322 2.07 -0.64 19.27
C LYS A 322 1.68 0.35 20.37
N ASP A 323 2.46 1.42 20.50
CA ASP A 323 2.31 2.41 21.56
C ASP A 323 1.06 3.30 21.40
N LYS A 324 0.32 3.14 20.30
CA LYS A 324 -0.87 3.95 19.97
C LYS A 324 -2.20 3.24 20.16
N TYR A 325 -2.21 2.08 20.82
CA TYR A 325 -3.43 1.31 21.12
C TYR A 325 -4.31 1.03 19.90
N ILE A 326 -3.70 0.72 18.76
CA ILE A 326 -4.43 0.35 17.55
C ILE A 326 -4.97 -1.07 17.73
N LYS A 327 -6.30 -1.22 17.72
CA LYS A 327 -6.95 -2.49 18.08
C LYS A 327 -7.01 -3.49 16.93
N ASN A 328 -7.02 -3.01 15.69
CA ASN A 328 -7.19 -3.84 14.50
C ASN A 328 -6.25 -3.43 13.37
N ILE A 329 -5.83 -4.41 12.55
CA ILE A 329 -5.13 -4.18 11.26
C ILE A 329 -5.89 -3.20 10.37
N LYS A 330 -7.23 -3.21 10.49
CA LYS A 330 -8.15 -2.32 9.79
C LYS A 330 -7.89 -0.85 10.11
N GLU A 331 -7.66 -0.52 11.37
CA GLU A 331 -7.39 0.86 11.81
C GLU A 331 -6.02 1.32 11.27
N LEU A 332 -5.02 0.42 11.28
CA LEU A 332 -3.68 0.60 10.73
C LEU A 332 -3.63 1.04 9.26
N GLU A 333 -4.58 0.60 8.44
CA GLU A 333 -4.69 1.05 7.05
C GLU A 333 -5.13 2.51 6.93
N VAL A 334 -5.83 3.00 7.95
CA VAL A 334 -6.36 4.35 7.97
C VAL A 334 -5.38 5.35 8.61
N TYR A 335 -4.46 4.86 9.45
CA TYR A 335 -3.36 5.64 10.00
C TYR A 335 -2.35 6.03 8.90
N LYS A 336 -2.22 7.35 8.67
CA LYS A 336 -1.11 7.93 7.91
C LYS A 336 0.04 8.22 8.85
N PHE A 337 1.26 7.86 8.46
CA PHE A 337 2.46 8.25 9.20
C PHE A 337 2.57 9.78 9.29
N PRO A 338 3.14 10.32 10.37
CA PRO A 338 3.61 11.70 10.37
C PRO A 338 4.49 11.93 9.13
N LEU A 339 4.31 13.06 8.45
CA LEU A 339 4.99 13.38 7.19
C LEU A 339 6.52 13.15 7.28
N LYS A 340 7.13 13.47 8.43
CA LYS A 340 8.56 13.21 8.72
C LYS A 340 8.95 11.74 8.56
N HIS A 341 8.15 10.82 9.12
CA HIS A 341 8.39 9.38 9.01
C HIS A 341 8.14 8.89 7.59
N HIS A 342 7.12 9.44 6.92
CA HIS A 342 6.81 9.07 5.55
C HIS A 342 7.89 9.50 4.56
N ILE A 343 8.45 10.71 4.73
CA ILE A 343 9.59 11.20 3.94
C ILE A 343 10.83 10.36 4.22
N TYR A 344 11.08 9.98 5.48
CA TYR A 344 12.22 9.13 5.83
C TYR A 344 12.12 7.75 5.16
N THR A 345 10.97 7.09 5.26
CA THR A 345 10.76 5.77 4.63
C THR A 345 10.73 5.84 3.11
N TRP A 346 10.25 6.95 2.55
CA TRP A 346 10.30 7.18 1.11
C TRP A 346 11.74 7.44 0.62
N LEU A 347 12.53 8.25 1.32
CA LEU A 347 13.94 8.49 1.02
C LEU A 347 14.76 7.21 1.09
N THR A 348 14.54 6.36 2.11
CA THR A 348 15.24 5.07 2.19
C THR A 348 14.84 4.12 1.06
N ARG A 349 13.57 4.10 0.65
CA ARG A 349 13.11 3.34 -0.53
C ARG A 349 13.70 3.90 -1.83
N LEU A 350 13.85 5.22 -1.94
CA LEU A 350 14.47 5.86 -3.08
C LEU A 350 15.97 5.61 -3.18
N LEU A 351 16.69 5.34 -2.09
CA LEU A 351 18.10 4.97 -2.17
C LEU A 351 18.30 3.76 -3.09
N PHE A 352 17.40 2.78 -3.04
CA PHE A 352 17.44 1.59 -3.90
C PHE A 352 17.25 1.94 -5.38
N ALA A 353 16.25 2.80 -5.68
CA ALA A 353 15.99 3.26 -7.04
C ALA A 353 17.12 4.19 -7.56
N GLY A 354 17.65 5.04 -6.70
CA GLY A 354 18.74 5.96 -7.01
C GLY A 354 20.01 5.22 -7.36
N LEU A 355 20.36 4.14 -6.65
CA LEU A 355 21.53 3.32 -6.95
C LEU A 355 21.39 2.55 -8.26
N PHE A 356 20.21 2.00 -8.52
CA PHE A 356 19.89 1.37 -9.81
C PHE A 356 20.04 2.37 -10.98
N LEU A 357 19.52 3.59 -10.81
CA LEU A 357 19.66 4.65 -11.81
C LEU A 357 21.12 5.11 -11.97
N LEU A 358 21.86 5.26 -10.87
CA LEU A 358 23.26 5.67 -10.91
C LEU A 358 24.14 4.63 -11.63
N ASP A 359 23.92 3.34 -11.42
CA ASP A 359 24.63 2.28 -12.17
C ASP A 359 24.33 2.35 -13.66
N LYS A 360 23.05 2.53 -14.02
CA LYS A 360 22.59 2.64 -15.41
C LYS A 360 23.24 3.81 -16.17
N TYR A 361 23.52 4.94 -15.50
CA TYR A 361 24.01 6.15 -16.16
C TYR A 361 25.51 6.42 -15.98
N LEU A 362 26.17 5.87 -14.96
CA LEU A 362 27.57 6.23 -14.62
C LEU A 362 28.58 5.08 -14.71
N SER A 363 28.15 3.84 -15.02
CA SER A 363 29.01 2.70 -15.39
C SER A 363 30.34 2.61 -14.60
N ALA A 364 30.28 2.52 -13.27
CA ALA A 364 31.48 2.53 -12.43
C ALA A 364 31.58 1.34 -11.47
N ASN A 365 32.78 0.74 -11.36
CA ASN A 365 33.09 -0.38 -10.46
C ASN A 365 32.91 -0.06 -8.95
N PHE A 366 32.76 1.21 -8.59
CA PHE A 366 32.58 1.69 -7.21
C PHE A 366 31.23 1.26 -6.59
N TYR A 367 30.22 0.94 -7.41
CA TYR A 367 28.87 0.61 -6.93
C TYR A 367 28.75 -0.77 -6.26
N TRP A 368 29.67 -1.70 -6.52
CA TRP A 368 29.64 -3.02 -5.89
C TRP A 368 29.89 -2.95 -4.38
N LEU A 369 30.86 -2.12 -3.97
CA LEU A 369 31.22 -1.93 -2.57
C LEU A 369 30.09 -1.22 -1.80
N ILE A 370 29.46 -0.23 -2.44
CA ILE A 370 28.26 0.44 -1.90
C ILE A 370 27.10 -0.55 -1.76
N SER A 371 26.85 -1.38 -2.78
CA SER A 371 25.77 -2.37 -2.76
C SER A 371 25.96 -3.40 -1.63
N LEU A 372 27.20 -3.85 -1.39
CA LEU A 372 27.51 -4.75 -0.28
C LEU A 372 27.35 -4.09 1.09
N ILE A 373 27.82 -2.86 1.26
CA ILE A 373 27.64 -2.10 2.51
C ILE A 373 26.14 -1.96 2.82
N ILE A 374 25.34 -1.69 1.79
CA ILE A 374 23.89 -1.57 1.93
C ILE A 374 23.28 -2.91 2.32
N ILE A 375 23.60 -4.01 1.63
CA ILE A 375 23.12 -5.35 1.99
C ILE A 375 23.46 -5.66 3.46
N PHE A 376 24.68 -5.35 3.90
CA PHE A 376 25.12 -5.60 5.27
C PHE A 376 24.35 -4.77 6.30
N VAL A 377 24.19 -3.46 6.06
CA VAL A 377 23.40 -2.57 6.93
C VAL A 377 21.94 -3.02 6.98
N LEU A 378 21.39 -3.48 5.86
CA LEU A 378 20.00 -3.92 5.76
C LEU A 378 19.76 -5.21 6.53
N LEU A 379 20.64 -6.21 6.39
CA LEU A 379 20.57 -7.45 7.17
C LEU A 379 20.69 -7.16 8.66
N GLY A 380 21.65 -6.31 9.06
CA GLY A 380 21.79 -5.87 10.44
C GLY A 380 20.51 -5.19 10.95
N SER A 381 19.92 -4.30 10.15
CA SER A 381 18.67 -3.61 10.52
C SER A 381 17.48 -4.56 10.65
N PHE A 382 17.36 -5.57 9.77
CA PHE A 382 16.31 -6.57 9.85
C PHE A 382 16.45 -7.41 11.12
N VAL A 383 17.64 -7.92 11.41
CA VAL A 383 17.89 -8.75 12.59
C VAL A 383 17.56 -7.99 13.87
N ILE A 384 18.04 -6.75 14.00
CA ILE A 384 17.76 -5.90 15.16
C ILE A 384 16.25 -5.63 15.29
N ASN A 385 15.59 -5.23 14.21
CA ASN A 385 14.17 -4.90 14.24
C ASN A 385 13.31 -6.15 14.51
N TYR A 386 13.68 -7.31 13.99
CA TYR A 386 12.96 -8.57 14.21
C TYR A 386 12.98 -8.97 15.68
N PHE A 387 14.16 -9.08 16.30
CA PHE A 387 14.26 -9.45 17.72
C PHE A 387 13.66 -8.38 18.64
N SER A 388 13.83 -7.10 18.29
CA SER A 388 13.16 -6.00 19.01
C SER A 388 11.64 -6.12 18.92
N THR A 389 11.10 -6.51 17.77
CA THR A 389 9.65 -6.64 17.57
C THR A 389 9.07 -7.80 18.35
N VAL A 390 9.72 -8.97 18.30
CA VAL A 390 9.31 -10.15 19.08
C VAL A 390 9.30 -9.81 20.57
N LYS A 391 10.40 -9.25 21.08
CA LYS A 391 10.53 -8.92 22.50
C LYS A 391 9.55 -7.84 22.95
N GLN A 392 9.39 -6.78 22.15
CA GLN A 392 8.48 -5.70 22.54
C GLN A 392 7.03 -6.13 22.41
N PHE A 393 6.62 -7.00 21.50
CA PHE A 393 5.23 -7.45 21.45
C PHE A 393 4.83 -8.29 22.68
N THR A 394 5.76 -9.01 23.30
CA THR A 394 5.49 -9.86 24.47
C THR A 394 5.58 -9.14 25.82
N THR A 395 6.15 -7.93 25.86
CA THR A 395 6.19 -7.05 27.04
C THR A 395 5.07 -6.03 27.01
#